data_AF-A0A358IYX5-F1
#
_entry.id   AF-A0A358IYX5-F1
#
_cell.length_a   1.000
_cell.length_b   1.000
_cell.length_c   1.000
_cell.angle_alpha   90.00
_cell.angle_beta   90.00
_cell.angle_gamma   90.00
#
_symmetry.space_group_name_H-M   'P 1'
#
loop_
_entity.id
_entity.type
_entity.pdbx_description
1 polymer ?
#
loop_
_entity_poly.entity_id
_entity_poly.type
_entity_poly.pdbx_seq_one_letter_code
_entity_poly.pdbx_strand_id
1 'polypeptide(L)' 'MHRRYVHRWLLVIPFIWQIGLTPLVNTASVRVFSLPLPMVWQMAGILVATAVIGFVFWRDERIEKELGLTDDQDAEGLS' A
#
# COMPACT_ATOMS: atom_id res chain seq x y z
N MET A 1 -15.73 15.55 -9.24
CA MET A 1 -14.25 15.48 -9.41
C MET A 1 -13.63 15.21 -8.03
N HIS A 2 -12.66 14.29 -7.89
CA HIS A 2 -11.82 14.02 -6.69
C HIS A 2 -12.00 12.72 -5.86
N ARG A 3 -12.81 11.71 -6.25
CA ARG A 3 -12.80 10.40 -5.55
C ARG A 3 -11.54 9.53 -5.80
N ARG A 4 -10.66 9.92 -6.75
CA ARG A 4 -9.46 9.15 -7.15
C ARG A 4 -8.20 9.43 -6.32
N TYR A 5 -8.20 10.39 -5.40
CA TYR A 5 -6.98 10.80 -4.68
C TYR A 5 -6.75 10.10 -3.34
N VAL A 6 -7.79 9.53 -2.72
CA VAL A 6 -7.65 8.81 -1.44
C VAL A 6 -6.81 7.54 -1.61
N HIS A 7 -6.88 6.89 -2.78
CA HIS A 7 -6.05 5.72 -3.09
C HIS A 7 -4.55 6.06 -3.15
N ARG A 8 -4.18 7.29 -3.54
CA ARG A 8 -2.77 7.72 -3.58
C ARG A 8 -2.15 7.90 -2.20
N TRP A 9 -2.97 8.13 -1.16
CA TRP A 9 -2.48 8.26 0.21
C TRP A 9 -1.98 6.93 0.80
N LEU A 10 -2.53 5.78 0.35
CA LEU A 10 -2.01 4.48 0.78
C LEU A 10 -0.52 4.30 0.38
N LEU A 11 -0.12 4.84 -0.78
CA LEU A 11 1.27 4.76 -1.25
C LEU A 11 2.24 5.58 -0.40
N VAL A 12 1.76 6.51 0.42
CA VAL A 12 2.58 7.35 1.30
C VAL A 12 2.90 6.62 2.62
N ILE A 13 2.10 5.62 2.99
CA ILE A 13 2.30 4.79 4.20
C ILE A 13 3.71 4.20 4.29
N PRO A 14 4.27 3.53 3.26
CA PRO A 14 5.62 3.00 3.33
C PRO A 14 6.68 4.10 3.52
N PHE A 15 6.46 5.31 2.99
CA PHE A 15 7.39 6.43 3.17
C PHE A 15 7.32 7.03 4.57
N ILE A 16 6.12 7.19 5.14
CA ILE A 16 5.96 7.66 6.52
C ILE A 16 6.58 6.67 7.51
N TRP A 17 6.35 5.38 7.29
CA TRP A 17 6.98 4.30 8.04
C TRP A 17 8.51 4.36 7.92
N GLN A 18 9.04 4.49 6.70
CA GLN A 18 10.48 4.59 6.47
C GLN A 18 11.08 5.79 7.20
N ILE A 19 10.58 6.99 6.97
CA ILE A 19 11.16 8.24 7.49
C ILE A 19 10.98 8.36 9.01
N GLY A 20 9.80 8.02 9.53
CA GLY A 20 9.47 8.16 10.95
C GLY A 20 10.25 7.21 11.86
N LEU A 21 10.53 5.99 11.38
CA LEU A 21 11.22 4.96 12.17
C LEU A 21 12.72 4.87 11.86
N THR A 22 13.21 5.52 10.79
CA THR A 22 14.64 5.64 10.47
C THR A 22 15.50 6.05 11.68
N PRO A 23 15.17 7.10 12.47
CA PRO A 23 15.99 7.48 13.61
C PRO A 23 16.05 6.40 14.70
N LEU A 24 14.96 5.66 14.93
CA LEU A 24 14.94 4.53 15.87
C LEU A 24 15.87 3.39 15.44
N VAL A 25 15.80 3.00 14.17
CA VAL A 25 16.64 1.90 13.65
C VAL A 25 18.10 2.29 13.46
N ASN A 26 18.37 3.57 13.16
CA ASN A 26 19.73 4.08 12.98
C ASN A 26 20.47 4.25 14.32
N THR A 27 19.75 4.57 15.39
CA THR A 27 20.35 4.72 16.73
C THR A 27 20.57 3.37 17.41
N ALA A 28 19.84 2.33 16.98
CA ALA A 28 19.98 0.98 17.51
C ALA A 28 21.25 0.30 16.94
N SER A 29 22.29 0.13 17.76
CA SER A 29 23.48 -0.71 17.44
C SER A 29 23.20 -2.22 17.48
N VAL A 30 21.92 -2.61 17.45
CA VAL A 30 21.49 -4.01 17.44
C VAL A 30 21.83 -4.60 16.06
N ARG A 31 22.36 -5.83 16.05
CA ARG A 31 22.59 -6.58 14.81
C ARG A 31 21.65 -7.77 14.78
N VAL A 32 20.86 -7.87 13.72
CA VAL A 32 19.96 -9.02 13.48
C VAL A 32 20.65 -9.90 12.44
N PHE A 33 20.87 -11.18 12.76
CA PHE A 33 21.54 -12.11 11.83
C PHE A 33 22.95 -11.65 11.39
N SER A 34 23.69 -10.96 12.27
CA SER A 34 25.00 -10.33 11.99
C SER A 34 24.95 -9.11 11.05
N LEU A 35 23.78 -8.76 10.52
CA LEU A 35 23.56 -7.59 9.67
C LEU A 35 23.13 -6.38 10.51
N PRO A 36 23.55 -5.16 10.13
CA PRO A 36 23.14 -3.95 10.81
C PRO A 36 21.61 -3.77 10.66
N LEU A 37 20.93 -3.42 11.75
CA LEU A 37 19.46 -3.27 11.79
C LEU A 37 18.90 -2.37 10.66
N PRO A 38 19.57 -1.28 10.25
CA PRO A 38 19.16 -0.49 9.07
C PRO A 38 19.04 -1.28 7.76
N MET A 39 19.89 -2.28 7.51
CA MET A 39 19.82 -3.12 6.29
C MET A 39 18.54 -3.97 6.28
N VAL A 40 18.25 -4.63 7.40
CA VAL A 40 17.04 -5.45 7.55
C VAL A 40 15.79 -4.57 7.47
N TRP A 41 15.87 -3.37 8.05
CA TRP A 41 14.79 -2.38 7.97
C TRP A 41 14.49 -1.92 6.54
N GLN A 42 15.53 -1.68 5.73
CA GLN A 42 15.33 -1.36 4.31
C GLN A 42 14.63 -2.49 3.56
N MET A 43 15.06 -3.74 3.76
CA MET A 43 14.42 -4.90 3.14
C MET A 43 12.95 -5.03 3.57
N ALA A 44 12.66 -4.83 4.85
CA ALA A 44 11.29 -4.83 5.36
C ALA A 44 10.45 -3.74 4.72
N GLY A 45 10.99 -2.55 4.52
CA GLY A 45 10.27 -1.47 3.85
C GLY A 45 9.96 -1.74 2.38
N ILE A 46 10.79 -2.49 1.66
CA ILE A 46 10.47 -2.96 0.30
C ILE A 46 9.28 -3.92 0.33
N LEU A 47 9.25 -4.85 1.29
CA LEU A 47 8.12 -5.78 1.46
C LEU A 47 6.83 -5.04 1.81
N VAL A 48 6.90 -4.06 2.72
CA VAL A 48 5.76 -3.21 3.08
C VAL A 48 5.26 -2.42 1.88
N ALA A 49 6.15 -1.79 1.11
CA ALA A 49 5.78 -1.05 -0.09
C ALA A 49 5.09 -1.97 -1.12
N THR A 50 5.65 -3.16 -1.34
CA THR A 50 5.10 -4.16 -2.26
C THR A 50 3.71 -4.62 -1.81
N ALA A 51 3.53 -4.90 -0.52
CA ALA A 51 2.24 -5.30 0.05
C ALA A 51 1.19 -4.20 -0.08
N VAL A 52 1.56 -2.94 0.18
CA VAL A 52 0.67 -1.78 0.04
C VAL A 52 0.23 -1.61 -1.41
N ILE A 53 1.16 -1.69 -2.37
CA ILE A 53 0.84 -1.62 -3.80
C ILE A 53 -0.11 -2.75 -4.18
N GLY A 54 0.19 -4.00 -3.81
CA GLY A 54 -0.67 -5.15 -4.10
C GLY A 54 -2.06 -5.01 -3.47
N PHE A 55 -2.15 -4.48 -2.25
CA PHE A 55 -3.42 -4.25 -1.57
C PHE A 55 -4.27 -3.17 -2.25
N VAL A 56 -3.63 -2.10 -2.74
CA VAL A 56 -4.30 -1.06 -3.53
C VAL A 56 -4.87 -1.65 -4.82
N PHE A 57 -4.07 -2.41 -5.58
CA PHE A 57 -4.54 -3.05 -6.82
C PHE A 57 -5.69 -4.03 -6.58
N TRP A 58 -5.59 -4.85 -5.53
CA TRP A 58 -6.67 -5.78 -5.17
C TRP A 58 -7.96 -5.06 -4.79
N ARG A 59 -7.87 -3.92 -4.09
CA ARG A 59 -9.04 -3.09 -3.76
C ARG A 59 -9.63 -2.41 -4.99
N ASP A 60 -8.79 -1.92 -5.89
CA ASP A 60 -9.21 -1.24 -7.12
C ASP A 60 -9.99 -2.20 -8.04
N GLU A 61 -9.48 -3.42 -8.24
CA GLU A 61 -10.15 -4.47 -9.04
C GLU A 61 -11.53 -4.84 -8.48
N ARG A 62 -11.70 -4.83 -7.15
CA ARG A 62 -12.99 -5.13 -6.51
C ARG A 62 -14.01 -4.02 -6.72
N ILE A 63 -13.58 -2.76 -6.63
CA ILE A 63 -14.46 -1.60 -6.85
C ILE A 63 -14.88 -1.52 -8.32
N GLU A 64 -13.97 -1.78 -9.26
CA GLU A 64 -14.29 -1.79 -10.69
C GLU A 64 -15.32 -2.88 -11.03
N LYS A 65 -15.18 -4.09 -10.44
CA LYS A 65 -16.18 -5.16 -10.59
C LYS A 65 -17.56 -4.79 -10.05
N GLU A 66 -17.63 -4.17 -8.87
CA GLU A 66 -18.90 -3.74 -8.27
C GLU A 66 -19.58 -2.65 -9.10
N LEU A 67 -18.81 -1.71 -9.68
CA LEU A 67 -19.34 -0.67 -10.56
C LEU A 67 -19.83 -1.23 -11.90
N GLY A 68 -19.08 -2.16 -12.52
CA GLY A 68 -19.46 -2.77 -13.80
C GLY A 68 -20.75 -3.61 -13.71
N LEU A 69 -20.94 -4.34 -12.61
CA LEU A 69 -22.18 -5.11 -12.37
C LEU A 69 -23.42 -4.21 -12.30
N THR A 70 -23.27 -3.00 -11.77
CA THR A 70 -24.40 -2.05 -11.63
C THR A 70 -24.82 -1.52 -13.00
N ASP A 71 -23.87 -1.21 -13.89
CA ASP A 71 -24.14 -0.69 -15.24
C ASP A 71 -24.87 -1.73 -16.13
N ASP A 72 -24.48 -3.02 -16.02
CA ASP A 72 -25.14 -4.13 -16.71
C ASP A 72 -26.59 -4.35 -16.21
N GLN A 73 -26.82 -4.28 -14.89
CA GLN A 73 -28.16 -4.44 -14.30
C GLN A 73 -29.10 -3.29 -14.67
N ASP A 74 -28.58 -2.06 -14.71
CA ASP A 74 -29.36 -0.87 -15.09
C ASP A 74 -29.75 -0.92 -16.58
N ALA A 75 -28.93 -1.54 -17.44
CA ALA A 75 -29.22 -1.75 -18.86
C ALA A 75 -30.27 -2.83 -19.12
N GLU A 76 -30.25 -3.95 -18.38
CA GLU A 76 -31.24 -5.03 -18.51
C GLU A 76 -32.61 -4.67 -17.89
N GLY A 77 -32.65 -3.82 -16.86
CA GLY A 77 -33.89 -3.36 -16.24
C GLY A 77 -34.72 -2.38 -17.09
N LEU A 78 -34.15 -1.88 -18.20
CA LEU A 78 -34.79 -0.93 -19.11
C LEU A 78 -35.32 -1.56 -20.41
N SER A 79 -35.16 -2.89 -20.59
CA SER A 79 -35.63 -3.64 -21.77
C SER A 79 -36.92 -4.43 -21.54
#